data_AF-A0A914Y8W2-F1
#
_entry.id   AF-A0A914Y8W2-F1
#
_cell.length_a   1.000
_cell.length_b   1.000
_cell.length_c   1.000
_cell.angle_alpha   90.00
_cell.angle_beta   90.00
_cell.angle_gamma   90.00
#
_symmetry.space_group_name_H-M   'P 1'
#
loop_
_entity.id
_entity.type
_entity.pdbx_description
1 polymer ?
#
loop_
_entity_poly.entity_id
_entity_poly.type
_entity_poly.pdbx_seq_one_letter_code
_entity_poly.pdbx_strand_id
1 'polypeptide(L)'
;MIMIKPKIIINKTGFPIFAKFQKLQIGVVPNIVCIEDSPALVLDTIHDIFYPPINLHKLCCYYFGIRKNDDLYPDENYQLNSFLNGLICFSKFGENFNFPCILNGHEHSHADTVRIEHNNVEMSLKKFYRTVYNYDIKRLYWPLAVTNFNGKKHYYPLECLTVAPGQKGKLSNIDPLKIPLLHQFLKASNDTKLEEIESAPAIFQTSKNEICKRLQISFENSPLSVKAKLFSPPEIVYENASITPNSNGQWKIQTYDLKYIDGCTCENWRAVLLQSTNYSLTSINFEKFILCYCIYANCHGLMMKMEVPIGRFYKRRSDNPKFPVISIEATKEQIDKIFEEANQQFRKFLLFGYDATEVKLCSYIKWLGKKFNIITQFILIPHILEAIYNETPIIGEIIAKTNIKLGGLNYNIEIPNYDKNALFIGIHVEMPSDNLSSDNEISKFATIGFVLFSYGYH
;
A
#
# COMPACT_ATOMS: atom_id res chain seq x y z
N MET A 1 -3.27 -15.19 -31.64
CA MET A 1 -3.16 -15.08 -30.17
C MET A 1 -3.82 -16.30 -29.55
N ILE A 2 -3.04 -17.35 -29.29
CA ILE A 2 -3.54 -18.61 -28.72
C ILE A 2 -3.38 -18.50 -27.20
N MET A 3 -4.48 -18.35 -26.46
CA MET A 3 -4.47 -18.46 -25.01
C MET A 3 -4.27 -19.93 -24.63
N ILE A 4 -3.04 -20.31 -24.34
CA ILE A 4 -2.76 -21.57 -23.66
C ILE A 4 -3.03 -21.30 -22.17
N LYS A 5 -4.03 -21.99 -21.60
CA LYS A 5 -4.23 -22.03 -20.14
C LYS A 5 -3.14 -22.93 -19.55
N PRO A 6 -2.17 -22.42 -18.77
CA PRO A 6 -1.39 -23.31 -17.92
C PRO A 6 -2.34 -23.83 -16.83
N LYS A 7 -2.43 -25.16 -16.73
CA LYS A 7 -3.17 -25.84 -15.67
C LYS A 7 -2.26 -25.87 -14.44
N ILE A 8 -2.24 -24.76 -13.69
CA ILE A 8 -1.61 -24.74 -12.37
C ILE A 8 -2.55 -25.46 -11.41
N ILE A 9 -2.13 -26.64 -10.96
CA ILE A 9 -2.83 -27.40 -9.92
C ILE A 9 -2.43 -26.77 -8.59
N ILE A 10 -3.23 -25.83 -8.10
CA ILE A 10 -3.09 -25.31 -6.73
C ILE A 10 -3.75 -26.33 -5.79
N ASN A 11 -2.97 -26.89 -4.87
CA ASN A 11 -3.43 -27.88 -3.90
C ASN A 11 -4.65 -27.37 -3.10
N LYS A 12 -5.60 -28.28 -2.89
CA LYS A 12 -6.87 -28.06 -2.17
C LYS A 12 -6.64 -27.88 -0.66
N THR A 13 -6.11 -26.74 -0.23
CA THR A 13 -6.18 -26.32 1.17
C THR A 13 -6.38 -24.81 1.26
N GLY A 14 -7.66 -24.40 1.30
CA GLY A 14 -8.11 -23.20 2.01
C GLY A 14 -7.66 -21.80 1.56
N PHE A 15 -7.95 -21.37 0.33
CA PHE A 15 -7.86 -19.93 -0.03
C PHE A 15 -8.99 -19.50 -0.99
N PRO A 16 -10.18 -19.09 -0.52
CA PRO A 16 -11.35 -18.92 -1.39
C PRO A 16 -11.64 -17.47 -1.85
N ILE A 17 -10.93 -16.45 -1.37
CA ILE A 17 -11.39 -15.06 -1.54
C ILE A 17 -10.55 -14.28 -2.57
N PHE A 18 -9.22 -14.42 -2.61
CA PHE A 18 -8.40 -13.72 -3.59
C PHE A 18 -8.61 -14.26 -5.03
N ALA A 19 -8.75 -15.59 -5.15
CA ALA A 19 -8.84 -16.29 -6.43
C ALA A 19 -10.14 -16.08 -7.24
N LYS A 20 -11.17 -15.43 -6.66
CA LYS A 20 -12.47 -15.29 -7.35
C LYS A 20 -12.66 -13.99 -8.14
N PHE A 21 -11.91 -12.91 -7.86
CA PHE A 21 -12.40 -11.57 -8.21
C PHE A 21 -11.42 -10.65 -8.93
N GLN A 22 -10.11 -10.92 -8.83
CA GLN A 22 -9.09 -10.41 -9.74
C GLN A 22 -8.16 -11.59 -10.01
N LYS A 23 -7.83 -11.80 -11.28
CA LYS A 23 -6.94 -12.89 -11.65
C LYS A 23 -5.53 -12.34 -11.57
N LEU A 24 -4.74 -12.84 -10.62
CA LEU A 24 -3.31 -12.66 -10.70
C LEU A 24 -2.81 -13.49 -11.88
N GLN A 25 -2.11 -12.85 -12.81
CA GLN A 25 -1.49 -13.52 -13.92
C GLN A 25 0.02 -13.34 -13.82
N ILE A 26 0.71 -14.45 -14.03
CA ILE A 26 2.15 -14.48 -14.20
C ILE A 26 2.41 -14.18 -15.68
N GLY A 27 3.00 -13.04 -15.94
CA GLY A 27 3.57 -12.69 -17.24
C GLY A 27 5.08 -12.82 -17.19
N VAL A 28 5.72 -12.69 -18.35
CA VAL A 28 7.18 -12.57 -18.43
C VAL A 28 7.49 -11.30 -19.22
N VAL A 29 8.41 -10.49 -18.70
CA VAL A 29 8.89 -9.29 -19.40
C VAL A 29 10.24 -9.61 -20.03
N PRO A 30 10.32 -9.71 -21.37
CA PRO A 30 11.58 -9.89 -22.05
C PRO A 30 12.25 -8.53 -22.25
N ASN A 31 13.50 -8.41 -21.83
CA ASN A 31 14.36 -7.27 -22.16
C ASN A 31 15.67 -7.77 -22.77
N ILE A 32 16.10 -7.16 -23.86
CA ILE A 32 17.43 -7.42 -24.42
C ILE A 32 18.38 -6.37 -23.86
N VAL A 33 19.46 -6.84 -23.26
CA VAL A 33 20.54 -6.00 -22.71
C VAL A 33 21.87 -6.44 -23.34
N CYS A 34 22.85 -5.55 -23.39
CA CYS A 34 24.21 -5.92 -23.73
C CYS A 34 25.00 -6.08 -22.43
N ILE A 35 25.54 -7.28 -22.19
CA ILE A 35 26.46 -7.53 -21.07
C ILE A 35 27.84 -7.63 -21.69
N GLU A 36 28.69 -6.66 -21.37
CA GLU A 36 29.96 -6.46 -22.08
C GLU A 36 29.67 -6.34 -23.59
N ASP A 37 30.14 -7.29 -24.39
CA ASP A 37 29.95 -7.32 -25.85
C ASP A 37 28.93 -8.37 -26.33
N SER A 38 28.20 -9.01 -25.41
CA SER A 38 27.25 -10.07 -25.74
C SER A 38 25.80 -9.65 -25.48
N PRO A 39 24.89 -9.79 -26.46
CA PRO A 39 23.47 -9.57 -26.22
C PRO A 39 22.92 -10.69 -25.33
N ALA A 40 22.23 -10.29 -24.27
CA ALA A 40 21.57 -11.19 -23.32
C ALA A 40 20.07 -10.89 -23.27
N LEU A 41 19.27 -11.96 -23.21
CA LEU A 41 17.83 -11.87 -22.96
C LEU A 41 17.59 -12.00 -21.46
N VAL A 42 17.15 -10.91 -20.83
CA VAL A 42 16.70 -10.89 -19.45
C VAL A 42 15.21 -11.24 -19.44
N LEU A 43 14.86 -12.30 -18.71
CA LEU A 43 13.49 -12.71 -18.47
C LEU A 43 13.20 -12.54 -16.98
N ASP A 44 12.19 -11.74 -16.66
CA ASP A 44 11.67 -11.66 -15.29
C ASP A 44 10.17 -11.96 -15.27
N THR A 45 9.71 -12.62 -14.21
CA THR A 45 8.29 -12.90 -14.00
C THR A 45 7.63 -11.69 -13.38
N ILE A 46 6.55 -11.23 -14.00
CA ILE A 46 5.72 -10.15 -13.48
C ILE A 46 4.40 -10.71 -12.99
N HIS A 47 3.98 -10.20 -11.84
CA HIS A 47 2.69 -10.51 -11.27
C HIS A 47 1.82 -9.27 -11.40
N ASP A 48 0.82 -9.37 -12.26
CA ASP A 48 -0.13 -8.29 -12.46
C ASP A 48 -1.55 -8.75 -12.15
N ILE A 49 -2.35 -7.78 -11.73
CA ILE A 49 -3.73 -7.97 -11.32
C ILE A 49 -4.62 -7.63 -12.50
N PHE A 50 -5.53 -8.52 -12.86
CA PHE A 50 -6.45 -8.33 -13.97
C PHE A 50 -7.90 -8.44 -13.54
N TYR A 51 -8.76 -7.63 -14.16
CA TYR A 51 -10.20 -7.79 -14.00
C TYR A 51 -10.65 -9.12 -14.62
N PRO A 52 -11.49 -9.91 -13.93
CA PRO A 52 -12.00 -11.14 -14.48
C PRO A 52 -13.08 -10.81 -15.53
N PRO A 53 -13.21 -11.61 -16.60
CA PRO A 53 -14.21 -11.39 -17.64
C PRO A 53 -15.60 -11.86 -17.17
N ILE A 54 -16.15 -11.15 -16.20
CA ILE A 54 -17.46 -11.42 -15.59
C ILE A 54 -18.45 -10.31 -15.92
N ASN A 55 -19.72 -10.55 -15.59
CA ASN A 55 -20.75 -9.54 -15.68
C ASN A 55 -20.42 -8.29 -14.85
N LEU A 56 -20.58 -7.10 -15.43
CA LEU A 56 -20.15 -5.84 -14.82
C LEU A 56 -20.86 -5.56 -13.49
N HIS A 57 -22.17 -5.75 -13.41
CA HIS A 57 -22.90 -5.62 -12.14
C HIS A 57 -22.30 -6.51 -11.04
N LYS A 58 -21.96 -7.77 -11.36
CA LYS A 58 -21.31 -8.66 -10.37
C LYS A 58 -19.96 -8.09 -9.94
N LEU A 59 -19.16 -7.58 -10.87
CA LEU A 59 -17.88 -6.95 -10.54
C LEU A 59 -18.08 -5.74 -9.60
N CYS A 60 -19.06 -4.87 -9.87
CA CYS A 60 -19.38 -3.73 -9.01
C CYS A 60 -19.80 -4.17 -7.60
N CYS A 61 -20.71 -5.15 -7.47
CA CYS A 61 -21.08 -5.69 -6.16
C CYS A 61 -19.85 -6.18 -5.37
N TYR A 62 -18.91 -6.85 -6.05
CA TYR A 62 -17.70 -7.34 -5.39
C TYR A 62 -16.76 -6.22 -4.97
N TYR A 63 -16.64 -5.18 -5.80
CA TYR A 63 -15.78 -4.04 -5.53
C TYR A 63 -16.27 -3.25 -4.31
N PHE A 64 -17.57 -2.98 -4.22
CA PHE A 64 -18.17 -2.23 -3.12
C PHE A 64 -18.56 -3.06 -1.89
N GLY A 65 -18.41 -4.39 -1.95
CA GLY A 65 -18.87 -5.27 -0.87
C GLY A 65 -20.39 -5.35 -0.71
N ILE A 66 -21.14 -4.94 -1.74
CA ILE A 66 -22.60 -4.88 -1.75
C ILE A 66 -23.19 -6.27 -1.98
N ARG A 67 -24.23 -6.65 -1.23
CA ARG A 67 -24.96 -7.90 -1.51
C ARG A 67 -25.74 -7.73 -2.81
N LYS A 68 -25.89 -8.80 -3.59
CA LYS A 68 -26.41 -8.79 -4.98
C LYS A 68 -27.76 -8.10 -5.24
N ASN A 69 -28.49 -7.69 -4.20
CA ASN A 69 -29.84 -7.11 -4.27
C ASN A 69 -29.94 -5.74 -3.60
N ASP A 70 -28.89 -5.24 -2.96
CA ASP A 70 -28.96 -3.97 -2.24
C ASP A 70 -28.69 -2.81 -3.21
N ASP A 71 -29.26 -1.64 -2.93
CA ASP A 71 -29.01 -0.41 -3.69
C ASP A 71 -27.65 0.20 -3.30
N LEU A 72 -27.10 1.04 -4.18
CA LEU A 72 -25.85 1.75 -3.94
C LEU A 72 -26.07 2.95 -2.99
N TYR A 73 -25.24 3.07 -1.97
CA TYR A 73 -25.18 4.27 -1.13
C TYR A 73 -24.61 5.47 -1.92
N PRO A 74 -24.93 6.72 -1.52
CA PRO A 74 -24.45 7.93 -2.21
C PRO A 74 -22.93 7.98 -2.39
N ASP A 75 -22.15 7.60 -1.38
CA ASP A 75 -20.68 7.60 -1.44
C ASP A 75 -20.13 6.56 -2.40
N GLU A 76 -20.82 5.42 -2.54
CA GLU A 76 -20.44 4.35 -3.47
C GLU A 76 -20.67 4.78 -4.92
N ASN A 77 -21.68 5.63 -5.19
CA ASN A 77 -21.90 6.20 -6.52
C ASN A 77 -20.73 7.07 -6.98
N TYR A 78 -20.16 7.90 -6.09
CA TYR A 78 -18.99 8.72 -6.46
C TYR A 78 -17.80 7.84 -6.85
N GLN A 79 -17.54 6.79 -6.08
CA GLN A 79 -16.46 5.83 -6.35
C GLN A 79 -16.73 4.99 -7.61
N LEU A 80 -17.99 4.67 -7.91
CA LEU A 80 -18.40 3.93 -9.10
C LEU A 80 -17.98 4.63 -10.39
N ASN A 81 -18.05 5.96 -10.43
CA ASN A 81 -17.64 6.70 -11.62
C ASN A 81 -16.14 6.52 -11.93
N SER A 82 -15.30 6.67 -10.92
CA SER A 82 -13.85 6.46 -11.03
C SER A 82 -13.50 5.00 -11.37
N PHE A 83 -14.27 4.06 -10.82
CA PHE A 83 -14.11 2.63 -11.06
C PHE A 83 -14.44 2.24 -12.51
N LEU A 84 -15.57 2.73 -13.05
CA LEU A 84 -16.02 2.37 -14.40
C LEU A 84 -15.24 3.09 -15.50
N ASN A 85 -14.75 4.30 -15.25
CA ASN A 85 -14.09 5.09 -16.28
C ASN A 85 -12.85 4.39 -16.86
N GLY A 86 -12.85 4.19 -18.18
CA GLY A 86 -11.80 3.51 -18.94
C GLY A 86 -11.94 1.98 -18.98
N LEU A 87 -12.90 1.39 -18.26
CA LEU A 87 -13.13 -0.05 -18.31
C LEU A 87 -13.76 -0.44 -19.65
N ILE A 88 -13.26 -1.51 -20.25
CA ILE A 88 -13.73 -2.05 -21.53
C ILE A 88 -14.71 -3.19 -21.25
N CYS A 89 -15.90 -3.11 -21.83
CA CYS A 89 -16.94 -4.12 -21.69
C CYS A 89 -17.49 -4.56 -23.05
N PHE A 90 -18.10 -5.73 -23.09
CA PHE A 90 -18.90 -6.22 -24.20
C PHE A 90 -20.36 -6.24 -23.80
N SER A 91 -21.23 -5.76 -24.70
CA SER A 91 -22.68 -5.89 -24.52
C SER A 91 -23.13 -7.31 -24.87
N LYS A 92 -24.03 -7.88 -24.07
CA LYS A 92 -24.69 -9.15 -24.41
C LYS A 92 -25.70 -9.02 -25.55
N PHE A 93 -26.05 -7.79 -25.92
CA PHE A 93 -27.16 -7.47 -26.82
C PHE A 93 -26.71 -6.50 -27.92
N GLY A 94 -27.41 -6.54 -29.06
CA GLY A 94 -27.16 -5.72 -30.24
C GLY A 94 -26.33 -6.44 -31.31
N GLU A 95 -26.37 -5.91 -32.54
CA GLU A 95 -25.61 -6.44 -33.70
C GLU A 95 -24.09 -6.42 -33.45
N ASN A 96 -23.66 -5.54 -32.55
CA ASN A 96 -22.27 -5.30 -32.20
C ASN A 96 -21.86 -5.94 -30.85
N PHE A 97 -22.44 -7.08 -30.47
CA PHE A 97 -22.16 -7.73 -29.17
C PHE A 97 -20.68 -8.10 -28.95
N ASN A 98 -19.88 -8.17 -30.02
CA ASN A 98 -18.42 -8.39 -29.96
C ASN A 98 -17.59 -7.09 -30.03
N PHE A 99 -18.21 -5.92 -30.18
CA PHE A 99 -17.47 -4.67 -30.19
C PHE A 99 -17.20 -4.19 -28.76
N PRO A 100 -15.93 -3.83 -28.45
CA PRO A 100 -15.58 -3.33 -27.13
C PRO A 100 -16.18 -1.93 -26.91
N CYS A 101 -16.88 -1.79 -25.79
CA CYS A 101 -17.42 -0.54 -25.28
C CYS A 101 -16.49 0.00 -24.19
N ILE A 102 -15.83 1.13 -24.44
CA ILE A 102 -15.05 1.84 -23.41
C ILE A 102 -16.02 2.67 -22.58
N LEU A 103 -16.11 2.38 -21.29
CA LEU A 103 -16.99 3.11 -20.38
C LEU A 103 -16.38 4.46 -20.02
N ASN A 104 -17.22 5.51 -20.02
CA ASN A 104 -16.86 6.86 -19.62
C ASN A 104 -17.35 7.23 -18.21
N GLY A 105 -18.01 6.29 -17.52
CA GLY A 105 -18.59 6.50 -16.20
C GLY A 105 -19.97 5.87 -16.05
N HIS A 106 -20.80 6.49 -15.21
CA HIS A 106 -22.21 6.12 -15.04
C HIS A 106 -23.16 7.32 -15.10
N GLU A 107 -24.44 7.03 -15.28
CA GLU A 107 -25.56 7.94 -15.18
C GLU A 107 -26.40 7.57 -13.95
N HIS A 108 -26.80 8.54 -13.13
CA HIS A 108 -27.61 8.30 -11.93
C HIS A 108 -29.04 7.88 -12.26
N SER A 109 -29.49 8.18 -13.47
CA SER A 109 -30.82 7.81 -13.95
C SER A 109 -30.95 6.29 -14.12
N HIS A 110 -32.18 5.80 -14.02
CA HIS A 110 -32.53 4.39 -13.97
C HIS A 110 -33.04 3.89 -15.33
N ALA A 111 -33.07 2.58 -15.52
CA ALA A 111 -33.50 2.00 -16.80
C ALA A 111 -34.97 2.32 -17.15
N ASP A 112 -35.82 2.57 -16.15
CA ASP A 112 -37.22 2.94 -16.35
C ASP A 112 -37.42 4.44 -16.64
N THR A 113 -36.52 5.31 -16.20
CA THR A 113 -36.60 6.77 -16.37
C THR A 113 -35.83 7.28 -17.58
N VAL A 114 -34.66 6.72 -17.90
CA VAL A 114 -33.86 7.14 -19.07
C VAL A 114 -34.62 6.89 -20.35
N ARG A 115 -34.73 7.94 -21.17
CA ARG A 115 -35.36 7.92 -22.49
C ARG A 115 -34.32 7.80 -23.58
N ILE A 116 -34.60 6.95 -24.56
CA ILE A 116 -33.80 6.78 -25.76
C ILE A 116 -34.70 6.80 -26.99
N GLU A 117 -34.17 7.31 -28.09
CA GLU A 117 -34.85 7.32 -29.38
C GLU A 117 -34.54 6.03 -30.15
N HIS A 118 -35.57 5.30 -30.56
CA HIS A 118 -35.45 4.13 -31.43
C HIS A 118 -36.55 4.15 -32.49
N ASN A 119 -36.17 4.13 -33.78
CA ASN A 119 -37.09 4.23 -34.92
C ASN A 119 -38.03 5.46 -34.84
N ASN A 120 -37.48 6.63 -34.49
CA ASN A 120 -38.21 7.90 -34.29
C ASN A 120 -39.26 7.86 -33.17
N VAL A 121 -39.21 6.86 -32.29
CA VAL A 121 -40.07 6.75 -31.11
C VAL A 121 -39.20 6.84 -29.87
N GLU A 122 -39.51 7.81 -29.01
CA GLU A 122 -38.90 7.92 -27.69
C GLU A 122 -39.50 6.86 -26.75
N MET A 123 -38.64 6.07 -26.12
CA MET A 123 -39.06 5.06 -25.15
C MET A 123 -38.07 4.93 -24.00
N SER A 124 -38.50 4.38 -22.88
CA SER A 124 -37.58 4.10 -21.78
C SER A 124 -36.61 2.98 -22.15
N LEU A 125 -35.41 3.00 -21.57
CA LEU A 125 -34.40 1.96 -21.79
C LEU A 125 -34.95 0.57 -21.44
N LYS A 126 -35.74 0.45 -20.37
CA LYS A 126 -36.46 -0.79 -20.00
C LYS A 126 -37.38 -1.27 -21.12
N LYS A 127 -38.20 -0.38 -21.69
CA LYS A 127 -39.12 -0.74 -22.77
C LYS A 127 -38.34 -1.16 -24.02
N PHE A 128 -37.25 -0.46 -24.34
CA PHE A 128 -36.38 -0.82 -25.45
C PHE A 128 -35.79 -2.23 -25.31
N TYR A 129 -35.16 -2.56 -24.18
CA TYR A 129 -34.60 -3.90 -23.96
C TYR A 129 -35.67 -5.00 -24.02
N ARG A 130 -36.88 -4.73 -23.52
CA ARG A 130 -38.00 -5.67 -23.59
C ARG A 130 -38.53 -5.85 -25.02
N THR A 131 -38.67 -4.78 -25.79
CA THR A 131 -39.24 -4.83 -27.14
C THR A 131 -38.24 -5.34 -28.18
N VAL A 132 -36.98 -4.88 -28.11
CA VAL A 132 -35.97 -5.17 -29.14
C VAL A 132 -35.23 -6.47 -28.84
N TYR A 133 -34.89 -6.73 -27.58
CA TYR A 133 -34.08 -7.89 -27.18
C TYR A 133 -34.86 -8.98 -26.44
N ASN A 134 -36.17 -8.78 -26.22
CA ASN A 134 -36.98 -9.66 -25.38
C ASN A 134 -36.35 -9.93 -24.00
N TYR A 135 -35.74 -8.89 -23.40
CA TYR A 135 -35.04 -8.98 -22.12
C TYR A 135 -35.70 -8.07 -21.07
N ASP A 136 -36.08 -8.64 -19.94
CA ASP A 136 -36.57 -7.87 -18.79
C ASP A 136 -35.42 -7.56 -17.82
N ILE A 137 -35.14 -6.27 -17.67
CA ILE A 137 -34.08 -5.75 -16.80
C ILE A 137 -34.48 -6.03 -15.35
N LYS A 138 -33.65 -6.80 -14.64
CA LYS A 138 -33.87 -7.22 -13.25
C LYS A 138 -33.39 -6.18 -12.24
N ARG A 139 -32.49 -5.27 -12.66
CA ARG A 139 -31.84 -4.27 -11.81
C ARG A 139 -32.18 -2.86 -12.28
N LEU A 140 -33.45 -2.50 -12.12
CA LEU A 140 -33.99 -1.24 -12.64
C LEU A 140 -33.37 0.00 -11.97
N TYR A 141 -33.20 -0.05 -10.65
CA TYR A 141 -32.72 1.08 -9.83
C TYR A 141 -31.20 1.20 -9.77
N TRP A 142 -30.47 0.29 -10.43
CA TRP A 142 -29.03 0.42 -10.53
C TRP A 142 -28.65 1.51 -11.54
N PRO A 143 -27.54 2.23 -11.32
CA PRO A 143 -27.01 3.17 -12.29
C PRO A 143 -26.74 2.53 -13.65
N LEU A 144 -26.75 3.34 -14.69
CA LEU A 144 -26.46 2.89 -16.05
C LEU A 144 -25.00 3.21 -16.38
N ALA A 145 -24.30 2.26 -17.01
CA ALA A 145 -22.99 2.55 -17.59
C ALA A 145 -23.15 3.43 -18.83
N VAL A 146 -22.25 4.39 -18.99
CA VAL A 146 -22.28 5.35 -20.10
C VAL A 146 -21.06 5.14 -20.99
N THR A 147 -21.28 5.16 -22.30
CA THR A 147 -20.22 5.21 -23.31
C THR A 147 -20.49 6.37 -24.26
N ASN A 148 -19.45 7.08 -24.66
CA ASN A 148 -19.53 8.12 -25.68
C ASN A 148 -19.06 7.55 -27.01
N PHE A 149 -19.95 7.46 -27.99
CA PHE A 149 -19.62 7.01 -29.34
C PHE A 149 -20.16 8.02 -30.34
N ASN A 150 -19.31 8.50 -31.24
CA ASN A 150 -19.64 9.52 -32.23
C ASN A 150 -20.33 10.77 -31.63
N GLY A 151 -19.88 11.21 -30.45
CA GLY A 151 -20.45 12.37 -29.75
C GLY A 151 -21.83 12.13 -29.10
N LYS A 152 -22.39 10.93 -29.20
CA LYS A 152 -23.65 10.54 -28.55
C LYS A 152 -23.39 9.68 -27.32
N LYS A 153 -24.18 9.90 -26.27
CA LYS A 153 -24.20 9.04 -25.08
C LYS A 153 -25.02 7.79 -25.36
N HIS A 154 -24.46 6.64 -25.02
CA HIS A 154 -25.17 5.37 -25.01
C HIS A 154 -25.22 4.83 -23.58
N TYR A 155 -26.40 4.32 -23.21
CA TYR A 155 -26.71 3.87 -21.86
C TYR A 155 -26.88 2.36 -21.82
N TYR A 156 -26.21 1.72 -20.86
CA TYR A 156 -26.24 0.27 -20.70
C TYR A 156 -26.56 -0.12 -19.25
N PRO A 157 -27.56 -0.97 -19.00
CA PRO A 157 -27.73 -1.59 -17.69
C PRO A 157 -26.49 -2.43 -17.35
N LEU A 158 -25.96 -2.32 -16.14
CA LEU A 158 -24.73 -3.02 -15.74
C LEU A 158 -24.86 -4.55 -15.85
N GLU A 159 -26.07 -5.10 -15.70
CA GLU A 159 -26.33 -6.54 -15.86
C GLU A 159 -26.26 -7.02 -17.32
N CYS A 160 -26.28 -6.10 -18.28
CA CYS A 160 -26.19 -6.37 -19.71
C CYS A 160 -24.74 -6.34 -20.24
N LEU A 161 -23.77 -5.94 -19.41
CA LEU A 161 -22.36 -5.83 -19.79
C LEU A 161 -21.51 -6.96 -19.20
N THR A 162 -20.48 -7.37 -19.93
CA THR A 162 -19.43 -8.29 -19.50
C THR A 162 -18.07 -7.64 -19.68
N VAL A 163 -17.23 -7.66 -18.65
CA VAL A 163 -15.90 -7.06 -18.69
C VAL A 163 -15.02 -7.80 -19.70
N ALA A 164 -14.28 -7.05 -20.54
CA ALA A 164 -13.36 -7.65 -21.50
C ALA A 164 -12.18 -8.33 -20.78
N PRO A 165 -11.70 -9.51 -21.24
CA PRO A 165 -10.58 -10.19 -20.62
C PRO A 165 -9.26 -9.43 -20.84
N GLY A 166 -8.27 -9.66 -19.96
CA GLY A 166 -6.91 -9.14 -20.11
C GLY A 166 -6.74 -7.67 -19.73
N GLN A 167 -7.73 -7.05 -19.11
CA GLN A 167 -7.63 -5.68 -18.61
C GLN A 167 -6.97 -5.63 -17.24
N LYS A 168 -5.92 -4.82 -17.11
CA LYS A 168 -5.20 -4.62 -15.86
C LYS A 168 -6.11 -3.91 -14.84
N GLY A 169 -6.15 -4.45 -13.63
CA GLY A 169 -6.80 -3.85 -12.47
C GLY A 169 -5.97 -2.71 -11.88
N LYS A 170 -6.64 -1.69 -11.35
CA LYS A 170 -5.96 -0.61 -10.62
C LYS A 170 -5.64 -1.07 -9.20
N LEU A 171 -4.41 -0.82 -8.73
CA LEU A 171 -3.99 -1.13 -7.35
C LEU A 171 -4.80 -0.31 -6.33
N SER A 172 -5.16 0.93 -6.66
CA SER A 172 -6.05 1.78 -5.86
C SER A 172 -7.42 1.15 -5.60
N ASN A 173 -7.81 0.19 -6.44
CA ASN A 173 -9.08 -0.50 -6.39
C ASN A 173 -8.95 -1.83 -5.60
N ILE A 174 -7.85 -2.02 -4.88
CA ILE A 174 -7.67 -3.14 -3.97
C ILE A 174 -8.03 -2.64 -2.57
N ASP A 175 -8.95 -3.36 -1.95
CA ASP A 175 -9.27 -3.21 -0.54
C ASP A 175 -7.98 -3.26 0.31
N PRO A 176 -7.67 -2.20 1.09
CA PRO A 176 -6.47 -2.14 1.91
C PRO A 176 -6.29 -3.35 2.84
N LEU A 177 -7.40 -3.94 3.31
CA LEU A 177 -7.38 -5.12 4.17
C LEU A 177 -6.87 -6.38 3.45
N LYS A 178 -6.85 -6.37 2.11
CA LYS A 178 -6.42 -7.49 1.26
C LYS A 178 -4.98 -7.33 0.77
N ILE A 179 -4.36 -6.17 0.94
CA ILE A 179 -2.95 -5.92 0.58
C ILE A 179 -2.00 -6.92 1.28
N PRO A 180 -2.15 -7.26 2.58
CA PRO A 180 -1.30 -8.27 3.22
C PRO A 180 -1.39 -9.64 2.57
N LEU A 181 -2.59 -10.04 2.13
CA LEU A 181 -2.81 -11.32 1.45
C LEU A 181 -2.16 -11.33 0.06
N LEU A 182 -2.22 -10.21 -0.66
CA LEU A 182 -1.49 -10.02 -1.91
C LEU A 182 0.02 -10.16 -1.68
N HIS A 183 0.57 -9.48 -0.67
CA HIS A 183 1.99 -9.60 -0.33
C HIS A 183 2.38 -11.03 0.04
N GLN A 184 1.56 -11.74 0.82
CA GLN A 184 1.81 -13.12 1.17
C GLN A 184 1.86 -14.02 -0.07
N PHE A 185 0.93 -13.81 -1.01
CA PHE A 185 0.92 -14.55 -2.27
C PHE A 185 2.20 -14.28 -3.08
N LEU A 186 2.54 -13.00 -3.27
CA LEU A 186 3.74 -12.60 -4.01
C LEU A 186 5.02 -13.11 -3.35
N LYS A 187 5.07 -13.16 -2.01
CA LYS A 187 6.20 -13.70 -1.26
C LYS A 187 6.36 -15.20 -1.48
N ALA A 188 5.27 -15.98 -1.48
CA ALA A 188 5.33 -17.41 -1.76
C ALA A 188 5.84 -17.71 -3.18
N SER A 189 5.53 -16.84 -4.16
CA SER A 189 6.09 -16.96 -5.51
C SER A 189 7.60 -16.71 -5.56
N ASN A 190 8.16 -15.85 -4.69
CA ASN A 190 9.61 -15.65 -4.64
C ASN A 190 10.38 -16.93 -4.32
N ASP A 191 9.81 -17.82 -3.51
CA ASP A 191 10.43 -19.12 -3.17
C ASP A 191 10.45 -20.07 -4.38
N THR A 192 9.51 -19.92 -5.32
CA THR A 192 9.43 -20.68 -6.58
C THR A 192 9.93 -19.90 -7.80
N LYS A 193 10.43 -18.67 -7.60
CA LYS A 193 10.70 -17.73 -8.70
C LYS A 193 11.79 -18.22 -9.65
N LEU A 194 12.79 -18.94 -9.12
CA LEU A 194 13.82 -19.55 -9.95
C LEU A 194 13.22 -20.60 -10.90
N GLU A 195 12.36 -21.49 -10.40
CA GLU A 195 11.68 -22.50 -11.21
C GLU A 195 10.76 -21.84 -12.26
N GLU A 196 10.06 -20.76 -11.89
CA GLU A 196 9.22 -19.99 -12.81
C GLU A 196 10.06 -19.35 -13.93
N ILE A 197 11.19 -18.72 -13.60
CA ILE A 197 12.11 -18.12 -14.58
C ILE A 197 12.72 -19.19 -15.49
N GLU A 198 13.16 -20.32 -14.93
CA GLU A 198 13.71 -21.44 -15.71
C GLU A 198 12.68 -22.04 -16.66
N SER A 199 11.39 -21.98 -16.32
CA SER A 199 10.29 -22.39 -17.20
C SER A 199 9.91 -21.35 -18.27
N ALA A 200 10.29 -20.09 -18.10
CA ALA A 200 9.89 -18.98 -18.97
C ALA A 200 10.35 -19.11 -20.44
N PRO A 201 11.56 -19.61 -20.77
CA PRO A 201 11.98 -19.84 -22.16
C PRO A 201 11.01 -20.76 -22.93
N ALA A 202 10.42 -21.76 -22.26
CA ALA A 202 9.44 -22.65 -22.87
C ALA A 202 8.14 -21.90 -23.25
N ILE A 203 7.76 -20.88 -22.48
CA ILE A 203 6.59 -20.03 -22.73
C ILE A 203 6.82 -19.18 -24.00
N PHE A 204 8.01 -18.62 -24.17
CA PHE A 204 8.35 -17.82 -25.36
C PHE A 204 8.51 -18.65 -26.64
N GLN A 205 8.56 -19.98 -26.52
CA GLN A 205 8.83 -20.88 -27.63
C GLN A 205 10.03 -20.40 -28.45
N THR A 206 11.08 -19.93 -27.78
CA THR A 206 12.22 -19.24 -28.39
C THR A 206 12.82 -20.02 -29.58
N SER A 207 12.83 -21.34 -29.49
CA SER A 207 13.29 -22.26 -30.54
C SER A 207 12.29 -22.52 -31.67
N LYS A 208 10.99 -22.29 -31.46
CA LYS A 208 9.93 -22.48 -32.47
C LYS A 208 9.40 -21.17 -33.06
N ASN A 209 9.89 -20.03 -32.60
CA ASN A 209 9.46 -18.73 -33.08
C ASN A 209 9.98 -18.47 -34.51
N GLU A 210 9.07 -18.41 -35.48
CA GLU A 210 9.39 -18.23 -36.91
C GLU A 210 10.11 -16.90 -37.20
N ILE A 211 9.87 -15.86 -36.40
CA ILE A 211 10.57 -14.57 -36.53
C ILE A 211 12.04 -14.73 -36.14
N CYS A 212 12.32 -15.39 -35.00
CA CYS A 212 13.69 -15.66 -34.55
C CYS A 212 14.44 -16.51 -35.58
N LYS A 213 13.81 -17.56 -36.13
CA LYS A 213 14.40 -18.37 -37.21
C LYS A 213 14.75 -17.54 -38.43
N ARG A 214 13.83 -16.68 -38.90
CA ARG A 214 14.05 -15.82 -40.07
C ARG A 214 15.17 -14.80 -39.84
N LEU A 215 15.31 -14.29 -38.61
CA LEU A 215 16.36 -13.36 -38.23
C LEU A 215 17.67 -14.05 -37.81
N GLN A 216 17.72 -15.39 -37.87
CA GLN A 216 18.86 -16.20 -37.44
C GLN A 216 19.28 -15.92 -35.98
N ILE A 217 18.29 -15.62 -35.13
CA ILE A 217 18.49 -15.42 -33.70
C ILE A 217 18.21 -16.75 -33.00
N SER A 218 19.20 -17.23 -32.25
CA SER A 218 19.07 -18.37 -31.35
C SER A 218 19.32 -17.94 -29.91
N PHE A 219 18.61 -18.56 -28.97
CA PHE A 219 18.79 -18.33 -27.54
C PHE A 219 19.32 -19.59 -26.88
N GLU A 220 20.24 -19.42 -25.92
CA GLU A 220 20.58 -20.48 -24.98
C GLU A 220 19.42 -20.69 -24.00
N ASN A 221 19.15 -21.95 -23.65
CA ASN A 221 18.06 -22.31 -22.73
C ASN A 221 18.51 -22.34 -21.26
N SER A 222 19.81 -22.17 -21.01
CA SER A 222 20.39 -22.12 -19.67
C SER A 222 20.63 -20.67 -19.23
N PRO A 223 20.39 -20.32 -17.96
CA PRO A 223 20.76 -19.02 -17.42
C PRO A 223 22.27 -18.75 -17.56
N LEU A 224 22.62 -17.48 -17.77
CA LEU A 224 24.02 -17.05 -17.80
C LEU A 224 24.65 -17.21 -16.42
N SER A 225 25.75 -17.95 -16.34
CA SER A 225 26.52 -18.11 -15.10
C SER A 225 27.46 -16.93 -14.90
N VAL A 226 27.34 -16.25 -13.76
CA VAL A 226 28.18 -15.10 -13.40
C VAL A 226 28.97 -15.38 -12.13
N LYS A 227 30.22 -14.90 -12.06
CA LYS A 227 31.04 -14.97 -10.85
C LYS A 227 30.74 -13.75 -9.97
N ALA A 228 30.15 -13.99 -8.80
CA ALA A 228 29.91 -12.95 -7.80
C ALA A 228 30.99 -12.94 -6.73
N LYS A 229 31.25 -11.76 -6.15
CA LYS A 229 32.09 -11.60 -4.96
C LYS A 229 31.21 -11.37 -3.75
N LEU A 230 31.32 -12.23 -2.74
CA LEU A 230 30.68 -12.02 -1.44
C LEU A 230 31.58 -11.12 -0.59
N PHE A 231 31.04 -10.01 -0.11
CA PHE A 231 31.72 -9.12 0.82
C PHE A 231 31.46 -9.56 2.25
N SER A 232 32.47 -9.42 3.11
CA SER A 232 32.31 -9.63 4.55
C SER A 232 31.33 -8.59 5.11
N PRO A 233 30.44 -8.99 6.05
CA PRO A 233 29.52 -8.04 6.67
C PRO A 233 30.32 -6.99 7.48
N PRO A 234 29.87 -5.73 7.51
CA PRO A 234 30.51 -4.70 8.33
C PRO A 234 30.23 -4.94 9.82
N GLU A 235 30.98 -4.29 10.69
CA GLU A 235 30.72 -4.31 12.13
C GLU A 235 29.77 -3.17 12.50
N ILE A 236 28.73 -3.48 13.29
CA ILE A 236 27.75 -2.51 13.79
C ILE A 236 28.15 -2.13 15.21
N VAL A 237 28.57 -0.89 15.41
CA VAL A 237 29.11 -0.39 16.68
C VAL A 237 28.02 0.37 17.44
N TYR A 238 27.79 -0.04 18.68
CA TYR A 238 26.97 0.63 19.69
C TYR A 238 27.88 1.29 20.75
N GLU A 239 27.32 2.04 21.71
CA GLU A 239 28.13 2.71 22.75
C GLU A 239 29.00 1.71 23.54
N ASN A 240 28.44 0.52 23.81
CA ASN A 240 29.02 -0.44 24.75
C ASN A 240 29.26 -1.84 24.16
N ALA A 241 29.02 -2.03 22.87
CA ALA A 241 29.21 -3.31 22.19
C ALA A 241 29.32 -3.15 20.68
N SER A 242 29.84 -4.17 20.02
CA SER A 242 29.81 -4.28 18.56
C SER A 242 29.18 -5.61 18.15
N ILE A 243 28.45 -5.59 17.02
CA ILE A 243 27.71 -6.74 16.51
C ILE A 243 28.05 -6.95 15.03
N THR A 244 28.39 -8.17 14.67
CA THR A 244 28.47 -8.58 13.27
C THR A 244 27.10 -9.07 12.80
N PRO A 245 26.54 -8.54 11.70
CA PRO A 245 25.33 -9.05 11.09
C PRO A 245 25.47 -10.54 10.72
N ASN A 246 24.35 -11.26 10.72
CA ASN A 246 24.32 -12.64 10.27
C ASN A 246 24.57 -12.77 8.75
N SER A 247 24.60 -14.01 8.23
CA SER A 247 24.82 -14.29 6.81
C SER A 247 23.79 -13.64 5.86
N ASN A 248 22.63 -13.21 6.36
CA ASN A 248 21.60 -12.50 5.61
C ASN A 248 21.71 -10.98 5.77
N GLY A 249 22.79 -10.48 6.36
CA GLY A 249 22.99 -9.06 6.64
C GLY A 249 22.06 -8.50 7.73
N GLN A 250 21.45 -9.36 8.55
CA GLN A 250 20.51 -8.95 9.59
C GLN A 250 21.19 -8.97 10.96
N TRP A 251 20.89 -7.98 11.79
CA TRP A 251 21.17 -7.97 13.22
C TRP A 251 19.91 -7.56 13.96
N LYS A 252 19.82 -7.94 15.23
CA LYS A 252 18.70 -7.57 16.09
C LYS A 252 19.27 -6.97 17.37
N ILE A 253 18.61 -5.93 17.86
CA ILE A 253 18.82 -5.43 19.22
C ILE A 253 18.09 -6.41 20.14
N GLN A 254 18.76 -7.52 20.49
CA GLN A 254 18.14 -8.63 21.23
C GLN A 254 18.19 -8.42 22.75
N THR A 255 19.06 -7.54 23.24
CA THR A 255 19.27 -7.34 24.66
C THR A 255 18.98 -5.89 25.04
N TYR A 256 18.41 -5.72 26.24
CA TYR A 256 18.28 -4.41 26.91
C TYR A 256 19.64 -3.77 27.22
N ASP A 257 20.73 -4.49 26.98
CA ASP A 257 22.08 -4.09 27.32
C ASP A 257 22.73 -3.22 26.25
N LEU A 258 22.23 -3.23 25.00
CA LEU A 258 22.84 -2.43 23.93
C LEU A 258 22.43 -0.97 24.07
N LYS A 259 23.38 -0.05 24.15
CA LYS A 259 23.08 1.38 24.24
C LYS A 259 23.36 2.11 22.94
N TYR A 260 22.50 3.08 22.62
CA TYR A 260 22.74 3.97 21.49
C TYR A 260 24.00 4.80 21.72
N ILE A 261 24.78 5.04 20.66
CA ILE A 261 26.01 5.87 20.71
C ILE A 261 25.71 7.25 21.29
N ASP A 262 24.62 7.86 20.85
CA ASP A 262 24.12 9.14 21.37
C ASP A 262 22.61 9.02 21.61
N GLY A 263 22.26 8.64 22.85
CA GLY A 263 20.90 8.57 23.33
C GLY A 263 20.38 9.95 23.77
N CYS A 264 19.34 10.44 23.11
CA CYS A 264 18.75 11.75 23.41
C CYS A 264 18.04 11.80 24.77
N THR A 265 17.86 13.01 25.29
CA THR A 265 16.93 13.28 26.40
C THR A 265 15.76 14.12 25.91
N CYS A 266 14.53 13.63 26.13
CA CYS A 266 13.31 14.36 25.81
C CYS A 266 12.51 14.67 27.08
N GLU A 267 12.54 15.92 27.51
CA GLU A 267 11.87 16.36 28.75
C GLU A 267 10.42 16.79 28.52
N ASN A 268 10.18 17.55 27.44
CA ASN A 268 8.88 18.15 27.16
C ASN A 268 8.23 17.45 25.96
N TRP A 269 7.49 16.38 26.24
CA TRP A 269 6.80 15.60 25.22
C TRP A 269 5.40 15.17 25.66
N ARG A 270 4.55 14.76 24.70
CA ARG A 270 3.20 14.24 24.96
C ARG A 270 2.89 13.03 24.09
N ALA A 271 2.07 12.12 24.61
CA ALA A 271 1.42 11.07 23.86
C ALA A 271 -0.05 11.42 23.62
N VAL A 272 -0.52 11.19 22.41
CA VAL A 272 -1.87 11.54 21.94
C VAL A 272 -2.48 10.31 21.31
N LEU A 273 -3.59 9.83 21.87
CA LEU A 273 -4.40 8.76 21.27
C LEU A 273 -5.53 9.41 20.46
N LEU A 274 -5.54 9.17 19.16
CA LEU A 274 -6.66 9.51 18.28
C LEU A 274 -7.70 8.41 18.40
N GLN A 275 -8.84 8.72 19.01
CA GLN A 275 -9.94 7.77 19.15
C GLN A 275 -10.60 7.54 17.79
N SER A 276 -10.69 6.27 17.41
CA SER A 276 -11.48 5.78 16.29
C SER A 276 -12.60 4.89 16.83
N THR A 277 -13.71 4.84 16.12
CA THR A 277 -14.85 3.98 16.44
C THR A 277 -14.54 2.48 16.25
N ASN A 278 -13.47 2.14 15.54
CA ASN A 278 -13.23 0.77 15.07
C ASN A 278 -12.32 -0.09 15.97
N TYR A 279 -11.55 0.50 16.89
CA TYR A 279 -10.67 -0.27 17.79
C TYR A 279 -10.93 0.00 19.27
N SER A 280 -10.92 -1.08 20.04
CA SER A 280 -11.10 -1.07 21.50
C SER A 280 -9.82 -0.74 22.28
N LEU A 281 -8.89 0.05 21.72
CA LEU A 281 -7.70 0.45 22.47
C LEU A 281 -8.14 1.40 23.58
N THR A 282 -8.15 0.89 24.81
CA THR A 282 -8.50 1.69 25.98
C THR A 282 -7.35 2.63 26.35
N SER A 283 -7.66 3.75 27.00
CA SER A 283 -6.63 4.65 27.56
C SER A 283 -5.64 3.90 28.45
N ILE A 284 -6.11 2.90 29.20
CA ILE A 284 -5.28 2.03 30.05
C ILE A 284 -4.25 1.26 29.23
N ASN A 285 -4.64 0.68 28.09
CA ASN A 285 -3.70 -0.05 27.24
C ASN A 285 -2.67 0.91 26.62
N PHE A 286 -3.10 2.12 26.24
CA PHE A 286 -2.16 3.12 25.73
C PHE A 286 -1.19 3.61 26.82
N GLU A 287 -1.64 3.82 28.05
CA GLU A 287 -0.76 4.12 29.19
C GLU A 287 0.25 3.01 29.47
N LYS A 288 -0.17 1.74 29.40
CA LYS A 288 0.74 0.59 29.49
C LYS A 288 1.80 0.63 28.39
N PHE A 289 1.39 0.89 27.15
CA PHE A 289 2.33 1.06 26.04
C PHE A 289 3.34 2.18 26.31
N ILE A 290 2.88 3.34 26.78
CA ILE A 290 3.75 4.47 27.11
C ILE A 290 4.76 4.10 28.20
N LEU A 291 4.35 3.33 29.20
CA LEU A 291 5.27 2.83 30.22
C LEU A 291 6.33 1.90 29.61
N CYS A 292 5.92 0.91 28.81
CA CYS A 292 6.85 0.02 28.10
C CYS A 292 7.82 0.81 27.21
N TYR A 293 7.30 1.80 26.49
CA TYR A 293 8.06 2.67 25.62
C TYR A 293 9.14 3.44 26.38
N CYS A 294 8.81 4.06 27.52
CA CYS A 294 9.78 4.77 28.35
C CYS A 294 10.83 3.83 28.96
N ILE A 295 10.43 2.66 29.45
CA ILE A 295 11.36 1.66 30.01
C ILE A 295 12.37 1.23 28.95
N TYR A 296 11.87 0.83 27.78
CA TYR A 296 12.71 0.34 26.69
C TYR A 296 13.61 1.47 26.16
N ALA A 297 13.10 2.70 26.07
CA ALA A 297 13.90 3.87 25.67
C ALA A 297 15.08 4.07 26.63
N ASN A 298 14.81 4.05 27.93
CA ASN A 298 15.84 4.23 28.96
C ASN A 298 16.91 3.12 28.91
N CYS A 299 16.52 1.86 28.64
CA CYS A 299 17.48 0.76 28.47
C CYS A 299 18.49 1.02 27.35
N HIS A 300 18.05 1.67 26.26
CA HIS A 300 18.91 2.03 25.13
C HIS A 300 19.58 3.41 25.24
N GLY A 301 19.51 4.07 26.41
CA GLY A 301 20.11 5.38 26.64
C GLY A 301 19.25 6.57 26.17
N LEU A 302 18.05 6.35 25.64
CA LEU A 302 17.09 7.40 25.29
C LEU A 302 16.23 7.76 26.52
N MET A 303 16.47 8.91 27.14
CA MET A 303 15.73 9.33 28.33
C MET A 303 14.46 10.10 27.99
N MET A 304 13.31 9.43 28.09
CA MET A 304 11.99 10.05 27.97
C MET A 304 11.48 10.45 29.36
N LYS A 305 11.68 11.71 29.79
CA LYS A 305 11.25 12.12 31.14
C LYS A 305 9.74 12.07 31.25
N MET A 306 9.26 11.45 32.32
CA MET A 306 7.85 11.46 32.70
C MET A 306 7.67 12.39 33.90
N GLU A 307 6.54 13.10 33.95
CA GLU A 307 6.17 13.90 35.13
C GLU A 307 5.98 13.03 36.40
N VAL A 308 5.80 11.71 36.24
CA VAL A 308 5.62 10.75 37.34
C VAL A 308 6.78 9.74 37.38
N PRO A 309 7.46 9.55 38.54
CA PRO A 309 8.55 8.59 38.68
C PRO A 309 8.13 7.12 38.52
N ILE A 310 8.85 6.35 37.71
CA ILE A 310 8.64 4.91 37.37
C ILE A 310 8.57 3.98 38.61
N GLY A 311 9.12 4.39 39.76
CA GLY A 311 9.09 3.60 40.99
C GLY A 311 7.78 3.62 41.80
N ARG A 312 6.81 4.50 41.48
CA ARG A 312 5.56 4.65 42.28
C ARG A 312 4.34 3.89 41.74
N PHE A 313 4.47 3.20 40.60
CA PHE A 313 3.35 2.60 39.86
C PHE A 313 2.66 1.43 40.59
N TYR A 314 3.28 0.84 41.62
CA TYR A 314 2.72 -0.27 42.39
C TYR A 314 2.14 0.12 43.75
N LYS A 315 2.21 1.39 44.16
CA LYS A 315 1.75 1.84 45.50
C LYS A 315 0.96 3.15 45.43
N ARG A 316 -0.25 3.14 44.87
CA ARG A 316 -1.45 3.89 45.32
C ARG A 316 -2.54 3.88 44.23
N ARG A 317 -3.77 3.55 44.63
CA ARG A 317 -4.98 3.59 43.80
C ARG A 317 -5.73 4.93 43.87
N SER A 318 -5.28 5.89 44.70
CA SER A 318 -6.02 7.13 44.98
C SER A 318 -5.51 8.38 44.27
N ASP A 319 -4.28 8.37 43.75
CA ASP A 319 -3.65 9.55 43.17
C ASP A 319 -3.47 9.23 41.68
N ASN A 320 -4.44 9.59 40.83
CA ASN A 320 -4.38 9.35 39.37
C ASN A 320 -3.03 9.84 38.83
N PRO A 321 -2.10 8.96 38.41
CA PRO A 321 -0.86 9.41 37.81
C PRO A 321 -1.21 10.19 36.54
N LYS A 322 -0.77 11.45 36.47
CA LYS A 322 -0.88 12.25 35.25
C LYS A 322 0.13 11.70 34.25
N PHE A 323 -0.25 10.67 33.51
CA PHE A 323 0.50 10.27 32.33
C PHE A 323 0.56 11.44 31.35
N PRO A 324 1.60 11.55 30.51
CA PRO A 324 1.64 12.52 29.42
C PRO A 324 0.69 12.10 28.28
N VAL A 325 -0.43 11.43 28.59
CA VAL A 325 -1.38 10.86 27.66
C VAL A 325 -2.62 11.74 27.61
N ILE A 326 -3.07 12.01 26.41
CA ILE A 326 -4.43 12.50 26.16
C ILE A 326 -5.10 11.66 25.10
N SER A 327 -6.42 11.58 25.19
CA SER A 327 -7.25 10.92 24.21
C SER A 327 -8.19 11.96 23.63
N ILE A 328 -8.23 12.08 22.30
CA ILE A 328 -9.05 13.06 21.59
C ILE A 328 -9.79 12.39 20.44
N GLU A 329 -10.88 13.03 20.00
CA GLU A 329 -11.51 12.68 18.73
C GLU A 329 -10.57 13.03 17.58
N ALA A 330 -10.59 12.20 16.53
CA ALA A 330 -9.75 12.37 15.34
C ALA A 330 -10.31 13.47 14.40
N THR A 331 -10.37 14.71 14.88
CA THR A 331 -10.82 15.87 14.09
C THR A 331 -9.70 16.91 13.94
N LYS A 332 -9.75 17.70 12.87
CA LYS A 332 -8.71 18.73 12.62
C LYS A 332 -8.69 19.78 13.72
N GLU A 333 -9.85 20.17 14.21
CA GLU A 333 -10.03 21.18 15.24
C GLU A 333 -9.38 20.75 16.57
N GLN A 334 -9.57 19.48 16.96
CA GLN A 334 -8.92 18.94 18.16
C GLN A 334 -7.41 18.84 17.98
N ILE A 335 -6.95 18.38 16.80
CA ILE A 335 -5.53 18.30 16.48
C ILE A 335 -4.87 19.68 16.52
N ASP A 336 -5.48 20.70 15.93
CA ASP A 336 -4.96 22.08 15.93
C ASP A 336 -4.75 22.57 17.36
N LYS A 337 -5.75 22.38 18.22
CA LYS A 337 -5.66 22.73 19.64
C LYS A 337 -4.49 22.02 20.34
N ILE A 338 -4.24 20.75 20.03
CA ILE A 338 -3.09 20.02 20.60
C ILE A 338 -1.76 20.64 20.20
N PHE A 339 -1.61 21.07 18.94
CA PHE A 339 -0.39 21.73 18.49
C PHE A 339 -0.22 23.13 19.10
N GLU A 340 -1.30 23.89 19.24
CA GLU A 340 -1.29 25.19 19.92
C GLU A 340 -0.88 25.05 21.39
N GLU A 341 -1.50 24.12 22.12
CA GLU A 341 -1.13 23.81 23.51
C GLU A 341 0.33 23.34 23.63
N ALA A 342 0.76 22.45 22.73
CA ALA A 342 2.11 21.92 22.73
C ALA A 342 3.15 23.02 22.48
N ASN A 343 2.87 23.95 21.57
CA ASN A 343 3.71 25.09 21.28
C ASN A 343 3.79 26.07 22.48
N GLN A 344 2.64 26.37 23.11
CA GLN A 344 2.59 27.20 24.32
C GLN A 344 3.38 26.59 25.49
N GLN A 345 3.41 25.25 25.55
CA GLN A 345 4.13 24.49 26.58
C GLN A 345 5.56 24.13 26.16
N PHE A 346 6.08 24.68 25.05
CA PHE A 346 7.42 24.41 24.52
C PHE A 346 7.72 22.90 24.40
N ARG A 347 6.72 22.11 24.01
CA ARG A 347 6.89 20.67 23.78
C ARG A 347 7.66 20.46 22.49
N LYS A 348 8.67 19.60 22.55
CA LYS A 348 9.54 19.26 21.41
C LYS A 348 9.04 18.05 20.63
N PHE A 349 8.26 17.18 21.29
CA PHE A 349 7.86 15.88 20.72
C PHE A 349 6.41 15.51 21.03
N LEU A 350 5.70 15.01 20.02
CA LEU A 350 4.37 14.44 20.13
C LEU A 350 4.32 13.03 19.53
N LEU A 351 3.88 12.07 20.33
CA LEU A 351 3.71 10.67 19.96
C LEU A 351 2.23 10.34 19.73
N PHE A 352 1.84 10.04 18.49
CA PHE A 352 0.46 9.76 18.12
C PHE A 352 0.20 8.26 17.98
N GLY A 353 -0.80 7.75 18.70
CA GLY A 353 -1.45 6.47 18.43
C GLY A 353 -2.68 6.67 17.54
N TYR A 354 -2.79 5.95 16.43
CA TYR A 354 -3.88 6.16 15.46
C TYR A 354 -4.34 4.87 14.76
N ASP A 355 -5.55 4.92 14.19
CA ASP A 355 -6.15 3.87 13.37
C ASP A 355 -5.78 4.06 11.89
N ALA A 356 -5.67 2.98 11.12
CA ALA A 356 -5.47 3.01 9.67
C ALA A 356 -6.58 3.76 8.92
N THR A 357 -7.78 3.91 9.49
CA THR A 357 -8.83 4.78 8.91
C THR A 357 -8.43 6.26 8.90
N GLU A 358 -7.55 6.67 9.82
CA GLU A 358 -7.16 8.06 10.04
C GLU A 358 -5.90 8.48 9.26
N VAL A 359 -5.45 7.67 8.30
CA VAL A 359 -4.23 7.95 7.50
C VAL A 359 -4.27 9.33 6.82
N LYS A 360 -5.46 9.83 6.45
CA LYS A 360 -5.61 11.17 5.88
C LYS A 360 -5.19 12.28 6.84
N LEU A 361 -5.37 12.10 8.14
CA LEU A 361 -4.97 13.06 9.16
C LEU A 361 -3.46 13.06 9.41
N CYS A 362 -2.75 11.96 9.11
CA CYS A 362 -1.29 11.90 9.28
C CYS A 362 -0.57 12.97 8.45
N SER A 363 -1.01 13.23 7.21
CA SER A 363 -0.43 14.29 6.37
C SER A 363 -0.66 15.68 6.97
N TYR A 364 -1.85 15.90 7.55
CA TYR A 364 -2.17 17.16 8.23
C TYR A 364 -1.32 17.37 9.49
N ILE A 365 -1.20 16.34 10.33
CA ILE A 365 -0.37 16.38 11.55
C ILE A 365 1.12 16.59 11.20
N LYS A 366 1.63 15.97 10.13
CA LYS A 366 3.00 16.21 9.63
C LYS A 366 3.20 17.67 9.20
N TRP A 367 2.22 18.26 8.52
CA TRP A 367 2.26 19.68 8.15
C TRP A 367 2.27 20.57 9.39
N LEU A 368 1.43 20.30 10.39
CA LEU A 368 1.44 21.02 11.67
C LEU A 368 2.77 20.88 12.40
N GLY A 369 3.37 19.68 12.41
CA GLY A 369 4.72 19.47 12.95
C GLY A 369 5.76 20.39 12.35
N LYS A 370 5.72 20.60 11.02
CA LYS A 370 6.58 21.59 10.35
C LYS A 370 6.21 23.02 10.73
N LYS A 371 4.92 23.36 10.72
CA LYS A 371 4.41 24.71 11.03
C LYS A 371 4.80 25.17 12.44
N PHE A 372 4.69 24.29 13.43
CA PHE A 372 4.99 24.59 14.84
C PHE A 372 6.40 24.20 15.26
N ASN A 373 7.22 23.64 14.37
CA ASN A 373 8.54 23.10 14.68
C ASN A 373 8.51 22.05 15.83
N ILE A 374 7.51 21.17 15.80
CA ILE A 374 7.31 20.09 16.78
C ILE A 374 7.54 18.74 16.08
N ILE A 375 8.42 17.93 16.66
CA ILE A 375 8.72 16.60 16.14
C ILE A 375 7.53 15.68 16.42
N THR A 376 7.10 14.93 15.40
CA THR A 376 5.97 14.00 15.51
C THR A 376 6.38 12.57 15.19
N GLN A 377 5.82 11.60 15.89
CA GLN A 377 5.93 10.17 15.59
C GLN A 377 4.54 9.55 15.62
N PHE A 378 4.26 8.64 14.68
CA PHE A 378 2.97 7.98 14.55
C PHE A 378 3.14 6.49 14.74
N ILE A 379 2.18 5.85 15.42
CA ILE A 379 2.16 4.42 15.65
C ILE A 379 0.73 3.93 15.42
N LEU A 380 0.59 2.91 14.58
CA LEU A 380 -0.68 2.25 14.34
C LEU A 380 -1.13 1.51 15.62
N ILE A 381 -2.42 1.58 15.94
CA ILE A 381 -3.00 0.88 17.10
C ILE A 381 -2.66 -0.62 17.12
N PRO A 382 -2.71 -1.38 16.00
CA PRO A 382 -2.23 -2.76 15.97
C PRO A 382 -0.79 -2.95 16.48
N HIS A 383 0.13 -2.04 16.13
CA HIS A 383 1.52 -2.10 16.58
C HIS A 383 1.67 -1.74 18.07
N ILE A 384 0.83 -0.83 18.57
CA ILE A 384 0.75 -0.53 20.01
C ILE A 384 0.34 -1.79 20.78
N LEU A 385 -0.71 -2.47 20.33
CA LEU A 385 -1.18 -3.71 20.94
C LEU A 385 -0.11 -4.80 20.88
N GLU A 386 0.54 -4.97 19.72
CA GLU A 386 1.61 -5.94 19.54
C GLU A 386 2.80 -5.66 20.49
N ALA A 387 3.18 -4.40 20.66
CA ALA A 387 4.24 -4.00 21.59
C ALA A 387 3.90 -4.30 23.07
N ILE A 388 2.62 -4.21 23.45
CA ILE A 388 2.17 -4.53 24.82
C ILE A 388 2.15 -6.04 25.06
N TYR A 389 1.67 -6.82 24.09
CA TYR A 389 1.31 -8.23 24.33
C TYR A 389 2.36 -9.25 23.91
N ASN A 390 3.24 -8.93 22.95
CA ASN A 390 4.03 -9.95 22.26
C ASN A 390 5.57 -9.80 22.42
N GLU A 391 6.07 -9.00 23.37
CA GLU A 391 7.52 -8.74 23.57
C GLU A 391 8.29 -8.53 22.24
N THR A 392 7.68 -7.79 21.31
CA THR A 392 8.16 -7.78 19.92
C THR A 392 9.27 -6.77 19.68
N PRO A 393 10.11 -6.98 18.65
CA PRO A 393 11.10 -6.01 18.17
C PRO A 393 10.53 -4.64 17.79
N ILE A 394 9.20 -4.54 17.63
CA ILE A 394 8.52 -3.33 17.13
C ILE A 394 8.76 -2.12 18.03
N ILE A 395 8.84 -2.32 19.35
CA ILE A 395 9.08 -1.23 20.29
C ILE A 395 10.49 -0.65 20.10
N GLY A 396 11.48 -1.51 19.83
CA GLY A 396 12.85 -1.10 19.54
C GLY A 396 12.94 -0.29 18.25
N GLU A 397 12.19 -0.67 17.21
CA GLU A 397 12.13 0.13 15.97
C GLU A 397 11.49 1.51 16.17
N ILE A 398 10.43 1.59 16.99
CA ILE A 398 9.77 2.86 17.31
C ILE A 398 10.75 3.77 18.06
N ILE A 399 11.46 3.24 19.06
CA ILE A 399 12.40 3.99 19.89
C ILE A 399 13.62 4.43 19.10
N ALA A 400 14.15 3.56 18.24
CA ALA A 400 15.24 3.90 17.33
C ALA A 400 14.87 5.09 16.41
N LYS A 401 13.63 5.13 15.90
CA LYS A 401 13.12 6.26 15.11
C LYS A 401 12.94 7.52 15.95
N THR A 402 12.48 7.40 17.18
CA THR A 402 12.38 8.55 18.09
C THR A 402 13.75 9.16 18.34
N ASN A 403 14.76 8.35 18.67
CA ASN A 403 16.10 8.87 18.98
C ASN A 403 16.67 9.67 17.80
N ILE A 404 16.63 9.11 16.58
CA ILE A 404 17.08 9.80 15.36
C ILE A 404 16.31 11.11 15.14
N LYS A 405 14.99 11.11 15.33
CA LYS A 405 14.17 12.32 15.16
C LYS A 405 14.49 13.41 16.18
N LEU A 406 14.93 13.03 17.37
CA LEU A 406 15.38 13.95 18.41
C LEU A 406 16.84 14.40 18.22
N GLY A 407 17.54 13.86 17.22
CA GLY A 407 18.92 14.22 16.87
C GLY A 407 19.98 13.24 17.36
N GLY A 408 19.59 12.11 17.96
CA GLY A 408 20.52 11.11 18.50
C GLY A 408 21.05 10.15 17.44
N LEU A 409 22.09 9.40 17.82
CA LEU A 409 22.75 8.40 16.99
C LEU A 409 22.62 7.00 17.60
N ASN A 410 21.95 6.10 16.89
CA ASN A 410 21.67 4.75 17.43
C ASN A 410 22.89 3.82 17.39
N TYR A 411 23.62 3.82 16.28
CA TYR A 411 24.78 2.97 16.05
C TYR A 411 25.62 3.56 14.91
N ASN A 412 26.85 3.09 14.78
CA ASN A 412 27.74 3.38 13.66
C ASN A 412 28.04 2.09 12.89
N ILE A 413 28.48 2.23 11.64
CA ILE A 413 28.91 1.12 10.80
C ILE A 413 30.41 1.28 10.55
N GLU A 414 31.20 0.29 10.94
CA GLU A 414 32.62 0.24 10.61
C GLU A 414 32.83 -0.48 9.28
N ILE A 415 33.33 0.27 8.30
CA ILE A 415 33.64 -0.23 6.96
C ILE A 415 35.16 -0.22 6.80
N PRO A 416 35.79 -1.37 6.51
CA PRO A 416 37.23 -1.43 6.26
C PRO A 416 37.64 -0.53 5.08
N ASN A 417 38.74 0.21 5.22
CA ASN A 417 39.35 1.04 4.17
C ASN A 417 38.45 2.18 3.64
N TYR A 418 37.59 2.75 4.49
CA TYR A 418 36.71 3.85 4.12
C TYR A 418 37.31 5.25 4.41
N ASP A 419 37.05 6.22 3.54
CA ASP A 419 37.46 7.61 3.75
C ASP A 419 36.56 8.29 4.78
N LYS A 420 37.11 8.55 5.98
CA LYS A 420 36.36 9.17 7.07
C LYS A 420 35.93 10.61 6.79
N ASN A 421 36.43 11.26 5.74
CA ASN A 421 36.07 12.63 5.37
C ASN A 421 35.05 12.70 4.22
N ALA A 422 34.53 11.56 3.79
CA ALA A 422 33.57 11.53 2.69
C ALA A 422 32.18 12.02 3.12
N LEU A 423 31.60 12.87 2.29
CA LEU A 423 30.19 13.26 2.34
C LEU A 423 29.38 12.32 1.44
N PHE A 424 28.39 11.66 2.02
CA PHE A 424 27.42 10.87 1.29
C PHE A 424 26.17 11.70 1.00
N ILE A 425 25.75 11.68 -0.26
CA ILE A 425 24.54 12.36 -0.74
C ILE A 425 23.62 11.32 -1.36
N GLY A 426 22.50 11.04 -0.70
CA GLY A 426 21.39 10.26 -1.24
C GLY A 426 20.36 11.18 -1.86
N ILE A 427 20.06 10.99 -3.15
CA ILE A 427 19.01 11.74 -3.86
C ILE A 427 17.89 10.76 -4.20
N HIS A 428 16.68 11.08 -3.75
CA HIS A 428 15.47 10.33 -4.08
C HIS A 428 14.45 11.26 -4.75
N VAL A 429 13.91 10.82 -5.88
CA VAL A 429 12.85 11.53 -6.58
C VAL A 429 11.61 10.65 -6.60
N GLU A 430 10.54 11.12 -5.97
CA GLU A 430 9.23 10.48 -6.01
C GLU A 430 8.35 11.18 -7.04
N MET A 431 7.99 10.44 -8.09
CA MET A 431 7.11 10.92 -9.15
C MET A 431 5.64 10.73 -8.73
N PRO A 432 4.75 11.68 -9.07
CA PRO A 432 3.33 11.52 -8.78
C PRO A 432 2.75 10.31 -9.52
N SER A 433 1.80 9.60 -8.88
CA SER A 433 1.14 8.45 -9.49
C SER A 433 0.22 8.87 -10.64
N ASP A 434 0.32 8.21 -11.80
CA ASP A 434 -0.44 8.50 -13.03
C ASP A 434 -1.98 8.44 -12.92
N ASN A 435 -2.54 8.04 -11.76
CA ASN A 435 -3.97 7.75 -11.58
C ASN A 435 -4.76 8.84 -10.83
N LEU A 436 -4.22 10.03 -10.60
CA LEU A 436 -4.92 11.08 -9.87
C LEU A 436 -5.69 12.00 -10.84
N SER A 437 -7.00 12.07 -10.64
CA SER A 437 -7.89 13.01 -11.33
C SER A 437 -7.37 14.44 -11.19
N SER A 438 -7.66 15.26 -12.20
CA SER A 438 -7.18 16.64 -12.43
C SER A 438 -7.33 17.64 -11.28
N ASP A 439 -7.99 17.28 -10.18
CA ASP A 439 -8.56 18.21 -9.22
C ASP A 439 -7.65 18.46 -7.99
N ASN A 440 -6.54 17.73 -7.84
CA ASN A 440 -5.52 18.04 -6.83
C ASN A 440 -4.26 18.62 -7.50
N GLU A 441 -4.13 19.95 -7.52
CA GLU A 441 -2.95 20.62 -8.10
C GLU A 441 -1.63 20.23 -7.40
N ILE A 442 -1.70 19.88 -6.12
CA ILE A 442 -0.53 19.45 -5.33
C ILE A 442 0.04 18.10 -5.82
N SER A 443 -0.78 17.23 -6.41
CA SER A 443 -0.34 15.91 -6.87
C SER A 443 0.30 15.92 -8.27
N LYS A 444 0.61 17.08 -8.84
CA LYS A 444 1.36 17.21 -10.11
C LYS A 444 2.85 17.45 -9.91
N PHE A 445 3.30 17.66 -8.67
CA PHE A 445 4.69 17.98 -8.38
C PHE A 445 5.46 16.73 -7.96
N ALA A 446 6.62 16.51 -8.59
CA ALA A 446 7.59 15.53 -8.11
C ALA A 446 8.18 16.02 -6.78
N THR A 447 8.34 15.11 -5.82
CA THR A 447 9.01 15.42 -4.55
C THR A 447 10.46 14.98 -4.65
N ILE A 448 11.38 15.89 -4.35
CA ILE A 448 12.82 15.59 -4.28
C ILE A 448 13.24 15.57 -2.82
N GLY A 449 13.74 14.42 -2.37
CA GLY A 449 14.32 14.22 -1.05
C GLY A 449 15.85 14.15 -1.12
N PHE A 450 16.51 14.81 -0.18
CA PHE A 450 17.95 14.72 0.02
C PHE A 450 18.24 14.08 1.38
N VAL A 451 19.20 13.17 1.42
CA VAL A 451 19.80 12.67 2.66
C VAL A 451 21.29 12.98 2.60
N LEU A 452 21.77 13.73 3.58
CA LEU A 452 23.18 14.07 3.74
C LEU A 452 23.72 13.34 4.97
N PHE A 453 24.84 12.65 4.83
CA PHE A 453 25.54 12.02 5.94
C PHE A 453 27.05 12.23 5.78
N SER A 454 27.72 12.69 6.83
CA SER A 454 29.18 12.73 6.89
C SER A 454 29.64 11.63 7.81
N TYR A 455 30.57 10.80 7.34
CA TYR A 455 31.40 10.03 8.27
C TYR A 455 32.30 11.04 9.01
N GLY A 456 32.57 10.87 10.31
CA GLY A 456 33.68 11.58 10.98
C GLY A 456 33.46 12.96 11.60
N TYR A 457 32.25 13.54 11.60
CA TYR A 457 31.96 14.75 12.41
C TYR A 457 31.05 14.41 13.59
N HIS A 458 31.66 14.16 14.74
CA HIS A 458 31.06 14.40 16.04
C HIS A 458 31.73 15.61 16.67
#